data_AF-A0ABD1ELQ9-F1
#
_entry.id   AF-A0ABD1ELQ9-F1
#
_cell.length_a   1.000
_cell.length_b   1.000
_cell.length_c   1.000
_cell.angle_alpha   90.00
_cell.angle_beta   90.00
_cell.angle_gamma   90.00
#
_symmetry.space_group_name_H-M   'P 1'
#
loop_
_entity.id
_entity.type
_entity.pdbx_description
1 polymer ?
#
loop_
_entity_poly.entity_id
_entity_poly.type
_entity_poly.pdbx_seq_one_letter_code
_entity_poly.pdbx_strand_id
1 'polypeptide(L)'
;MKQWFSQKGKNSNDLLSHWQREFKEKMGKIPDFPSNLPNKLSGSKSFNPKFFNDFFIKLVKDIGSSFNSNGNQQQPYRPMKYPYTLTAKIVQFPYKFYFQNNWVYRYYVYAVVACFPVFWYITVLSNSKNNNAKWKDIRYKEIEHAQQKFEFA
;
A
#
# COMPACT_ATOMS: atom_id res chain seq x y z
N MET A 1 -46.74 9.70 2.96
CA MET A 1 -45.76 10.62 2.36
C MET A 1 -44.33 10.08 2.54
N LYS A 2 -44.02 8.98 1.85
CA LYS A 2 -42.66 8.38 1.76
C LYS A 2 -42.40 8.18 0.27
N GLN A 3 -41.20 8.52 -0.22
CA GLN A 3 -40.55 8.10 -1.50
C GLN A 3 -39.82 9.22 -2.27
N TRP A 4 -38.94 10.01 -1.64
CA TRP A 4 -38.06 10.93 -2.41
C TRP A 4 -36.56 10.56 -2.44
N PHE A 5 -36.09 9.61 -1.60
CA PHE A 5 -34.66 9.28 -1.51
C PHE A 5 -34.30 7.78 -1.66
N SER A 6 -35.18 6.95 -2.22
CA SER A 6 -34.93 5.51 -2.42
C SER A 6 -35.11 5.07 -3.87
N GLN A 7 -34.42 5.74 -4.80
CA GLN A 7 -34.33 5.30 -6.21
C GLN A 7 -32.95 5.53 -6.88
N LYS A 8 -31.89 5.93 -6.16
CA LYS A 8 -30.54 6.09 -6.75
C LYS A 8 -29.73 4.80 -6.74
N GLY A 9 -30.24 3.73 -7.34
CA GLY A 9 -29.50 2.46 -7.33
C GLY A 9 -29.80 1.41 -8.39
N LYS A 10 -30.66 1.68 -9.39
CA LYS A 10 -30.91 0.75 -10.51
C LYS A 10 -31.32 1.49 -11.78
N ASN A 11 -30.41 2.27 -12.38
CA ASN A 11 -30.56 2.69 -13.77
C ASN A 11 -29.51 1.97 -14.62
N SER A 12 -29.96 1.23 -15.63
CA SER A 12 -29.14 0.42 -16.54
C SER A 12 -28.13 1.21 -17.38
N ASN A 13 -28.09 2.54 -17.23
CA ASN A 13 -27.30 3.47 -18.03
C ASN A 13 -26.21 4.19 -17.20
N ASP A 14 -25.98 3.76 -15.96
CA ASP A 14 -24.96 4.36 -15.09
C ASP A 14 -23.55 3.94 -15.53
N LEU A 15 -22.80 4.90 -16.10
CA LEU A 15 -21.40 4.76 -16.54
C LEU A 15 -20.48 4.17 -15.48
N LEU A 16 -20.76 4.41 -14.20
CA LEU A 16 -19.98 3.89 -13.08
C LEU A 16 -20.15 2.38 -12.91
N SER A 17 -21.37 1.86 -13.11
CA SER A 17 -21.65 0.43 -13.01
C SER A 17 -21.07 -0.34 -14.21
N HIS A 18 -21.11 0.29 -15.39
CA HIS A 18 -20.45 -0.19 -16.59
C HIS A 18 -18.94 -0.21 -16.40
N TRP A 19 -18.36 0.87 -15.87
CA TRP A 19 -16.94 0.98 -15.54
C TRP A 19 -16.51 -0.07 -14.49
N GLN A 20 -17.32 -0.31 -13.46
CA GLN A 20 -17.04 -1.36 -12.46
C GLN A 20 -17.10 -2.77 -13.06
N ARG A 21 -18.02 -3.04 -14.01
CA ARG A 21 -18.07 -4.30 -14.77
C ARG A 21 -16.87 -4.45 -15.69
N GLU A 22 -16.53 -3.41 -16.46
CA GLU A 22 -15.36 -3.42 -17.35
C GLU A 22 -14.06 -3.58 -16.58
N PHE A 23 -13.93 -2.95 -15.41
CA PHE A 23 -12.76 -3.10 -14.55
C PHE A 23 -12.64 -4.53 -14.02
N LYS A 24 -13.77 -5.15 -13.64
CA LYS A 24 -13.81 -6.55 -13.18
C LYS A 24 -13.52 -7.55 -14.30
N GLU A 25 -14.02 -7.31 -15.51
CA GLU A 25 -13.75 -8.12 -16.71
C GLU A 25 -12.30 -7.99 -17.20
N LYS A 26 -11.72 -6.78 -17.15
CA LYS A 26 -10.30 -6.56 -17.51
C LYS A 26 -9.33 -7.10 -16.46
N MET A 27 -9.73 -7.13 -15.18
CA MET A 27 -8.96 -7.74 -14.09
C MET A 27 -9.01 -9.27 -14.09
N GLY A 28 -10.02 -9.90 -14.70
CA GLY A 28 -10.15 -11.36 -14.81
C GLY A 28 -9.19 -12.04 -15.80
N LYS A 29 -8.30 -11.29 -16.45
CA LYS A 29 -7.26 -11.79 -17.37
C LYS A 29 -5.84 -11.69 -16.80
N ILE A 30 -5.70 -11.32 -15.53
CA ILE A 30 -4.43 -11.37 -14.79
C ILE A 30 -4.36 -12.79 -14.21
N PRO A 31 -3.26 -13.55 -14.38
CA PRO A 31 -3.15 -14.86 -13.73
C PRO A 31 -3.38 -14.68 -12.24
N ASP A 32 -4.30 -15.48 -11.69
CA ASP A 32 -4.68 -15.42 -10.29
C ASP A 32 -3.42 -15.31 -9.41
N PHE A 33 -3.37 -14.29 -8.54
CA PHE A 33 -2.41 -14.32 -7.45
C PHE A 33 -2.62 -15.64 -6.70
N PRO A 34 -1.57 -16.44 -6.48
CA PRO A 34 -1.72 -17.78 -5.93
C PRO A 34 -2.54 -17.71 -4.64
N SER A 35 -3.71 -18.34 -4.66
CA SER A 35 -4.67 -18.41 -3.53
C SER A 35 -4.15 -19.27 -2.37
N ASN A 36 -2.90 -19.75 -2.46
CA ASN A 36 -2.20 -20.48 -1.41
C ASN A 36 -1.27 -19.54 -0.64
N LEU A 37 -1.82 -18.50 -0.03
CA LEU A 37 -1.19 -17.90 1.13
C LEU A 37 -1.34 -18.90 2.29
N PRO A 38 -0.26 -19.38 2.93
CA PRO A 38 -0.38 -20.33 4.02
C PRO A 38 -1.25 -19.72 5.13
N ASN A 39 -2.40 -20.33 5.38
CA ASN A 39 -3.28 -20.10 6.54
C ASN A 39 -2.63 -20.57 7.85
N LYS A 40 -1.35 -20.27 8.07
CA LYS A 40 -0.62 -20.60 9.28
C LYS A 40 0.10 -19.39 9.84
N LEU A 41 -0.69 -18.43 10.31
CA LEU A 41 -0.32 -17.55 11.43
C LEU A 41 -1.53 -17.48 12.41
N SER A 42 -2.10 -18.66 12.69
CA SER A 42 -2.71 -18.93 13.99
C SER A 42 -1.60 -19.48 14.88
N GLY A 43 -1.25 -18.74 15.91
CA GLY A 43 -0.13 -19.01 16.79
C GLY A 43 0.61 -17.71 17.03
N SER A 44 0.38 -17.15 18.21
CA SER A 44 1.20 -16.10 18.80
C SER A 44 2.67 -16.42 18.56
N LYS A 45 3.29 -15.76 17.58
CA LYS A 45 4.74 -15.71 17.49
C LYS A 45 5.11 -14.43 18.21
N SER A 46 5.66 -14.58 19.41
CA SER A 46 6.37 -13.51 20.07
C SER A 46 7.31 -12.84 19.06
N PHE A 47 7.50 -11.54 19.22
CA PHE A 47 8.45 -10.75 18.46
C PHE A 47 9.82 -11.45 18.52
N ASN A 48 10.17 -12.20 17.48
CA ASN A 48 11.48 -12.84 17.41
C ASN A 48 12.40 -11.87 16.68
N PRO A 49 13.43 -11.31 17.33
CA PRO A 49 14.35 -10.36 16.69
C PRO A 49 15.04 -10.95 15.45
N LYS A 50 15.10 -12.29 15.35
CA LYS A 50 15.65 -13.01 14.20
C LYS A 50 14.81 -12.83 12.93
N PHE A 51 13.49 -12.76 13.03
CA PHE A 51 12.61 -12.52 11.88
C PHE A 51 12.87 -11.16 11.24
N PHE A 52 13.14 -10.14 12.06
CA PHE A 52 13.43 -8.80 11.56
C PHE A 52 14.79 -8.74 10.87
N ASN A 53 15.81 -9.38 11.43
CA ASN A 53 17.11 -9.49 10.78
C ASN A 53 17.02 -10.28 9.47
N ASP A 54 16.30 -11.39 9.43
CA ASP A 54 16.10 -12.19 8.21
C ASP A 54 15.32 -11.43 7.15
N PHE A 55 14.26 -10.71 7.54
CA PHE A 55 13.50 -9.84 6.63
C PHE A 55 14.36 -8.70 6.09
N PHE A 56 15.13 -8.02 6.95
CA PHE A 56 15.99 -6.91 6.54
C PHE A 56 17.13 -7.37 5.63
N ILE A 57 17.79 -8.48 5.97
CA ILE A 57 18.83 -9.09 5.13
C ILE A 57 18.25 -9.48 3.77
N LYS A 58 17.06 -10.11 3.76
CA LYS A 58 16.37 -10.47 2.53
C LYS A 58 16.00 -9.23 1.70
N LEU A 59 15.43 -8.20 2.34
CA LEU A 59 15.07 -6.94 1.68
C LEU A 59 16.29 -6.24 1.07
N VAL A 60 17.39 -6.09 1.82
CA VAL A 60 18.63 -5.48 1.34
C VAL A 60 19.24 -6.31 0.21
N LYS A 61 19.18 -7.64 0.29
CA LYS A 61 19.66 -8.54 -0.75
C LYS A 61 18.81 -8.44 -2.03
N ASP A 62 17.49 -8.43 -1.92
CA ASP A 62 16.55 -8.35 -3.05
C ASP A 62 16.61 -6.97 -3.74
N ILE A 63 16.74 -5.89 -2.97
CA ILE A 63 17.02 -4.53 -3.48
C ILE A 63 18.39 -4.50 -4.16
N GLY A 64 19.43 -4.98 -3.49
CA GLY A 64 20.79 -5.02 -4.02
C GLY A 64 20.91 -5.81 -5.32
N SER A 65 20.19 -6.92 -5.45
CA SER A 65 20.15 -7.72 -6.68
C SER A 65 19.34 -7.08 -7.80
N SER A 66 18.34 -6.24 -7.49
CA SER A 66 17.52 -5.53 -8.50
C SER A 66 18.24 -4.36 -9.15
N PHE A 67 19.30 -3.82 -8.52
CA PHE A 67 20.14 -2.76 -9.09
C PHE A 67 21.37 -3.29 -9.86
N ASN A 68 21.69 -4.58 -9.77
CA ASN A 68 22.82 -5.17 -10.51
C ASN A 68 22.39 -5.57 -11.93
N SER A 69 22.04 -4.56 -12.72
CA SER A 69 22.00 -4.68 -14.18
C SER A 69 23.44 -4.62 -14.68
N ASN A 70 24.04 -5.77 -14.95
CA ASN A 70 25.23 -5.90 -15.79
C ASN A 70 24.87 -5.55 -17.25
N GLY A 71 24.57 -4.29 -17.49
CA GLY A 71 24.30 -3.71 -18.80
C GLY A 71 25.37 -2.67 -19.11
N ASN A 72 26.50 -3.13 -19.66
CA ASN A 72 27.43 -2.25 -20.36
C ASN A 72 26.73 -1.69 -21.61
N GLN A 73 26.04 -0.57 -21.45
CA GLN A 73 25.55 0.26 -22.55
C GLN A 73 25.85 1.71 -22.16
N GLN A 74 27.11 2.11 -22.34
CA GLN A 74 27.56 3.50 -22.20
C GLN A 74 27.05 4.31 -23.40
N GLN A 75 25.75 4.56 -23.45
CA GLN A 75 25.26 5.69 -24.24
C GLN A 75 25.54 6.95 -23.42
N PRO A 76 26.06 8.03 -24.02
CA PRO A 76 26.19 9.31 -23.32
C PRO A 76 24.77 9.82 -22.98
N TYR A 77 24.27 9.42 -21.82
CA TYR A 77 22.98 9.85 -21.30
C TYR A 77 23.11 11.31 -20.89
N ARG A 78 22.67 12.21 -21.77
CA ARG A 78 22.47 13.61 -21.42
C ARG A 78 21.12 13.70 -20.70
N PRO A 79 21.08 13.89 -19.36
CA PRO A 79 19.81 14.06 -18.67
C PRO A 79 19.05 15.26 -19.26
N MET A 80 17.72 15.14 -19.33
CA MET A 80 16.88 16.26 -19.76
C MET A 80 17.13 17.47 -18.87
N LYS A 81 17.18 18.67 -19.46
CA LYS A 81 17.40 19.90 -18.71
C LYS A 81 16.25 20.20 -17.74
N TYR A 82 15.02 19.88 -18.14
CA TYR A 82 13.81 20.08 -17.35
C TYR A 82 12.95 18.80 -17.35
N PRO A 83 13.09 17.94 -16.34
CA PRO A 83 12.27 16.73 -16.22
C PRO A 83 10.84 17.09 -15.82
N TYR A 84 9.88 16.76 -16.69
CA TYR A 84 8.45 17.02 -16.45
C TYR A 84 7.76 15.88 -15.67
N THR A 85 8.33 14.68 -15.67
CA THR A 85 7.82 13.53 -14.92
C THR A 85 8.53 13.38 -13.58
N LEU A 86 7.80 12.91 -12.56
CA LEU A 86 8.37 12.67 -11.23
C LEU A 86 9.48 11.62 -11.27
N THR A 87 9.34 10.60 -12.12
CA THR A 87 10.37 9.58 -12.32
C THR A 87 11.66 10.16 -12.88
N ALA A 88 11.58 11.04 -13.88
CA ALA A 88 12.76 11.70 -14.43
C ALA A 88 13.43 12.64 -13.40
N LYS A 89 12.64 13.32 -12.54
CA LYS A 89 13.16 14.14 -11.44
C LYS A 89 13.95 13.31 -10.43
N ILE A 90 13.44 12.13 -10.07
CA ILE A 90 14.10 11.19 -9.16
C ILE A 90 15.43 10.72 -9.77
N VAL A 91 15.41 10.24 -11.03
CA VAL A 91 16.63 9.75 -11.70
C VAL A 91 17.70 10.83 -11.82
N GLN A 92 17.31 12.08 -12.10
CA GLN A 92 18.24 13.19 -12.25
C GLN A 92 18.78 13.72 -10.91
N PHE A 93 18.17 13.35 -9.79
CA PHE A 93 18.60 13.85 -8.49
C PHE A 93 19.97 13.28 -8.12
N PRO A 94 20.97 14.12 -7.78
CA PRO A 94 22.33 13.66 -7.49
C PRO A 94 22.41 13.05 -6.08
N TYR A 95 21.84 11.86 -5.89
CA TYR A 95 21.76 11.18 -4.60
C TYR A 95 23.13 11.07 -3.92
N LYS A 96 24.16 10.63 -4.64
CA LYS A 96 25.52 10.45 -4.09
C LYS A 96 26.07 11.74 -3.47
N PHE A 97 25.88 12.88 -4.12
CA PHE A 97 26.35 14.17 -3.62
C PHE A 97 25.64 14.56 -2.31
N TYR A 98 24.32 14.45 -2.25
CA TYR A 98 23.57 14.77 -1.03
C TYR A 98 23.85 13.80 0.11
N PHE A 99 24.02 12.50 -0.18
CA PHE A 99 24.42 11.54 0.83
C PHE A 99 25.82 11.80 1.36
N GLN A 100 26.76 12.32 0.56
CA GLN A 100 28.11 12.60 1.03
C GLN A 100 28.21 13.93 1.78
N ASN A 101 27.57 14.99 1.27
CA ASN A 101 27.74 16.34 1.79
C ASN A 101 26.72 16.71 2.87
N ASN A 102 25.56 16.05 2.93
CA ASN A 102 24.46 16.46 3.80
C ASN A 102 24.08 15.35 4.80
N TRP A 103 24.37 15.60 6.08
CA TRP A 103 24.05 14.71 7.18
C TRP A 103 22.55 14.40 7.32
N VAL A 104 21.68 15.38 7.02
CA VAL A 104 20.22 15.22 7.10
C VAL A 104 19.72 14.06 6.23
N TYR A 105 20.20 13.96 4.99
CA TYR A 105 19.78 12.87 4.09
C TYR A 105 20.26 11.50 4.57
N ARG A 106 21.46 11.41 5.17
CA ARG A 106 21.96 10.17 5.78
C ARG A 106 21.03 9.71 6.91
N TYR A 107 20.76 10.59 7.86
CA TYR A 107 19.91 10.26 9.01
C TYR A 107 18.45 10.05 8.63
N TYR A 108 17.95 10.73 7.61
CA TYR A 108 16.60 10.49 7.09
C TYR A 108 16.43 9.04 6.63
N VAL A 109 17.38 8.52 5.85
CA VAL A 109 17.32 7.13 5.40
C VAL A 109 17.43 6.16 6.57
N TYR A 110 18.32 6.41 7.53
CA TYR A 110 18.38 5.60 8.74
C TYR A 110 17.09 5.65 9.56
N ALA A 111 16.46 6.81 9.68
CA ALA A 111 15.20 6.99 10.40
C ALA A 111 14.05 6.25 9.71
N VAL A 112 13.93 6.33 8.38
CA VAL A 112 12.92 5.59 7.61
C VAL A 112 13.11 4.08 7.80
N VAL A 113 14.35 3.61 7.71
CA VAL A 113 14.69 2.19 7.92
C VAL A 113 14.36 1.75 9.35
N ALA A 114 14.68 2.57 10.35
CA ALA A 114 14.40 2.28 11.76
C ALA A 114 12.91 2.33 12.09
N CYS A 115 12.13 3.19 11.42
CA CYS A 115 10.70 3.33 11.69
C CYS A 115 9.83 2.29 10.96
N PHE A 116 10.33 1.76 9.84
CA PHE A 116 9.65 0.72 9.07
C PHE A 116 9.18 -0.51 9.90
N PRO A 117 10.00 -1.15 10.77
CA PRO A 117 9.53 -2.22 11.66
C PRO A 117 8.38 -1.80 12.56
N VAL A 118 8.46 -0.58 13.10
CA VAL A 118 7.49 -0.07 14.07
C VAL A 118 6.13 0.06 13.39
N PHE A 119 6.10 0.66 12.20
CA PHE A 119 4.87 0.75 11.42
C PHE A 119 4.34 -0.61 10.99
N TRP A 120 5.20 -1.51 10.53
CA TRP A 120 4.78 -2.86 10.15
C TRP A 120 4.11 -3.60 11.32
N TYR A 121 4.68 -3.51 12.52
CA TYR A 121 4.09 -4.11 13.71
C TYR A 121 2.72 -3.52 14.05
N ILE A 122 2.59 -2.19 14.01
CA ILE A 122 1.31 -1.51 14.23
C ILE A 122 0.28 -1.95 13.20
N THR A 123 0.67 -2.09 11.93
CA THR A 123 -0.22 -2.57 10.85
C THR A 123 -0.70 -4.00 11.12
N VAL A 124 0.16 -4.90 11.56
CA VAL A 124 -0.22 -6.29 11.88
C VAL A 124 -1.16 -6.34 13.08
N LEU A 125 -0.87 -5.54 14.13
CA LEU A 125 -1.71 -5.47 15.32
C LEU A 125 -3.11 -4.92 15.01
N SER A 126 -3.16 -3.86 14.20
CA SER A 126 -4.42 -3.26 13.74
C SER A 126 -5.26 -4.24 12.92
N ASN A 127 -4.64 -5.06 12.07
CA ASN A 127 -5.34 -6.06 11.24
C ASN A 127 -5.62 -7.39 11.96
N SER A 128 -5.45 -7.47 13.29
CA SER A 128 -5.77 -8.68 14.04
C SER A 128 -7.27 -9.00 13.97
N LYS A 129 -7.61 -10.30 13.91
CA LYS A 129 -9.01 -10.78 13.77
C LYS A 129 -9.95 -10.21 14.84
N ASN A 130 -9.44 -10.06 16.07
CA ASN A 130 -10.18 -9.48 17.19
C ASN A 130 -10.45 -7.97 16.98
N ASN A 131 -9.46 -7.21 16.53
CA ASN A 131 -9.65 -5.78 16.26
C ASN A 131 -10.64 -5.56 15.10
N ASN A 132 -10.54 -6.35 14.04
CA ASN A 132 -11.47 -6.31 12.91
C ASN A 132 -12.91 -6.67 13.31
N ALA A 133 -13.10 -7.64 14.20
CA ALA A 133 -14.43 -7.98 14.73
C ALA A 133 -15.03 -6.81 15.52
N LYS A 134 -14.28 -6.25 16.46
CA LYS A 134 -14.70 -5.07 17.24
C LYS A 134 -15.04 -3.87 16.35
N TRP A 135 -14.23 -3.62 15.32
CA TRP A 135 -14.48 -2.55 14.36
C TRP A 135 -15.80 -2.75 13.60
N LYS A 136 -16.11 -3.98 13.18
CA LYS A 136 -17.39 -4.28 12.53
C LYS A 136 -18.57 -3.99 13.46
N ASP A 137 -18.49 -4.41 14.71
CA ASP A 137 -19.55 -4.18 15.70
C ASP A 137 -19.78 -2.68 15.96
N ILE A 138 -18.72 -1.89 16.02
CA ILE A 138 -18.81 -0.43 16.15
C ILE A 138 -19.51 0.18 14.91
N ARG A 139 -19.13 -0.26 13.70
CA ARG A 139 -19.75 0.23 12.46
C ARG A 139 -21.23 -0.12 12.34
N TYR A 140 -21.64 -1.31 12.78
CA TYR A 140 -23.06 -1.66 12.80
C TYR A 140 -23.85 -0.72 13.70
N LYS A 141 -23.35 -0.41 14.91
CA LYS A 141 -23.98 0.54 15.84
C LYS A 141 -24.02 1.97 15.29
N GLU A 142 -22.96 2.41 14.61
CA GLU A 142 -22.92 3.72 13.96
C GLU A 142 -23.99 3.84 12.86
N ILE A 143 -24.16 2.79 12.05
CA ILE A 143 -25.16 2.74 10.99
C ILE A 143 -26.58 2.75 11.58
N GLU A 144 -26.84 1.93 12.60
CA GLU A 144 -28.13 1.89 13.31
C GLU A 144 -28.48 3.26 13.91
N HIS A 145 -27.52 3.89 14.59
CA HIS A 145 -27.72 5.20 15.18
C HIS A 145 -27.89 6.31 14.13
N ALA A 146 -27.20 6.21 12.99
CA ALA A 146 -27.41 7.11 11.86
C ALA A 146 -28.82 6.94 11.29
N GLN A 147 -29.30 5.70 11.10
CA GLN A 147 -30.66 5.40 10.63
C GLN A 147 -31.72 5.99 11.57
N GLN A 148 -31.57 5.79 12.88
CA GLN A 148 -32.47 6.38 13.89
C GLN A 148 -32.50 7.91 13.77
N LYS A 149 -31.33 8.57 13.68
CA LYS A 149 -31.28 10.03 13.50
C LYS A 149 -32.01 10.52 12.25
N PHE A 150 -31.96 9.78 11.14
CA PHE A 150 -32.69 10.12 9.91
C PHE A 150 -34.19 9.82 10.00
N GLU A 151 -34.62 8.89 10.86
CA GLU A 151 -36.05 8.60 11.07
C GLU A 151 -36.74 9.63 11.98
N PHE A 152 -36.00 10.28 12.87
CA PHE A 152 -36.52 11.30 13.81
C PHE A 152 -36.27 12.76 13.36
N ALA A 153 -35.69 12.98 12.17
CA ALA A 153 -35.48 14.30 11.55
C ALA A 153 -36.46 14.52 10.39
#